data_AF-A0A378X170-F1
#
_entry.id   AF-A0A378X170-F1
#
_cell.length_a   1.000
_cell.length_b   1.000
_cell.length_c   1.000
_cell.angle_alpha   90.00
_cell.angle_beta   90.00
_cell.angle_gamma   90.00
#
_symmetry.space_group_name_H-M   'P 1'
#
loop_
_entity.id
_entity.type
_entity.pdbx_description
1 polymer ?
#
loop_
_entity_poly.entity_id
_entity_poly.type
_entity_poly.pdbx_seq_one_letter_code
_entity_poly.pdbx_strand_id
1 'polypeptide(L)'
;MTDDQLGFDIDFDERSQQWLDWIAPQQIEAAIRALLTDTVPGVADYSEVWWQPPISTRVLEAVRQHFGSWEAFVAPENFTAADQFIRYLGEVVIRRRPGMTWTTADTRYRPLYKDFAPAVHFADGPDEDLVSMAESLFITESAETTEYEIDQAGKPC
;
A
#
# COMPACT_ATOMS: atom_id res chain seq x y z
N MET A 1 21.53 27.10 35.57
CA MET A 1 21.95 26.70 34.22
C MET A 1 20.82 25.86 33.69
N THR A 2 20.04 26.46 32.80
CA THR A 2 18.77 25.94 32.30
C THR A 2 19.05 24.85 31.27
N ASP A 3 18.46 23.68 31.46
CA ASP A 3 18.35 22.64 30.44
C ASP A 3 17.48 23.19 29.31
N ASP A 4 18.12 23.77 28.29
CA ASP A 4 17.48 24.01 27.01
C ASP A 4 17.34 22.65 26.32
N GLN A 5 16.18 22.02 26.54
CA GLN A 5 15.68 20.96 25.67
C GLN A 5 15.71 21.48 24.23
N LEU A 6 16.65 20.98 23.44
CA LEU A 6 16.69 21.10 21.99
C LEU A 6 15.40 20.47 21.41
N GLY A 7 14.33 21.26 21.36
CA GLY A 7 13.25 21.05 20.42
C GLY A 7 13.82 21.31 19.03
N PHE A 8 14.32 20.25 18.39
CA PHE A 8 14.58 20.29 16.96
C PHE A 8 13.23 20.40 16.27
N ASP A 9 12.84 21.61 15.89
CA ASP A 9 11.88 21.82 14.82
C ASP A 9 12.51 21.23 13.56
N ILE A 10 12.24 19.94 13.30
CA ILE A 10 12.63 19.29 12.06
C ILE A 10 11.65 19.80 11.00
N ASP A 11 12.05 20.84 10.28
CA ASP A 11 11.35 21.28 9.07
C ASP A 11 11.56 20.21 7.99
N PHE A 12 10.55 19.37 7.79
CA PHE A 12 10.49 18.46 6.65
C PHE A 12 10.15 19.26 5.39
N ASP A 13 10.82 18.96 4.27
CA ASP A 13 10.38 19.51 2.99
C ASP A 13 8.95 19.04 2.65
N GLU A 14 8.27 19.76 1.76
CA GLU A 14 6.86 19.51 1.42
C GLU A 14 6.62 18.06 0.98
N ARG A 15 7.56 17.46 0.24
CA ARG A 15 7.48 16.07 -0.21
C ARG A 15 7.57 15.09 0.95
N SER A 16 8.49 15.33 1.87
CA SER A 16 8.68 14.53 3.07
C SER A 16 7.46 14.63 3.99
N GLN A 17 6.88 15.82 4.13
CA GLN A 17 5.65 16.00 4.90
C GLN A 17 4.46 15.27 4.26
N GLN A 18 4.27 15.39 2.93
CA GLN A 18 3.23 14.65 2.22
C GLN A 18 3.37 13.14 2.39
N TRP A 19 4.59 12.61 2.33
CA TRP A 19 4.85 11.20 2.59
C TRP A 19 4.51 10.79 4.03
N LEU A 20 4.94 11.58 5.03
CA LEU A 20 4.66 11.33 6.44
C LEU A 20 3.17 11.36 6.74
N ASP A 21 2.45 12.34 6.19
CA ASP A 21 1.00 12.43 6.30
C ASP A 21 0.33 11.25 5.59
N TRP A 22 0.87 10.84 4.44
CA TRP A 22 0.36 9.68 3.70
C TRP A 22 0.52 8.40 4.52
N ILE A 23 1.68 8.10 5.13
CA ILE A 23 1.86 6.88 5.95
C ILE A 23 1.31 6.97 7.38
N ALA A 24 0.69 8.08 7.76
CA ALA A 24 0.16 8.24 9.11
C ALA A 24 -0.79 7.07 9.45
N PRO A 25 -0.62 6.39 10.60
CA PRO A 25 -1.38 5.16 10.91
C PRO A 25 -2.89 5.34 10.81
N GLN A 26 -3.40 6.51 11.19
CA GLN A 26 -4.83 6.83 11.11
C GLN A 26 -5.31 6.92 9.65
N GLN A 27 -4.48 7.42 8.73
CA GLN A 27 -4.81 7.49 7.31
C GLN A 27 -4.78 6.09 6.66
N ILE A 28 -3.79 5.28 7.01
CA ILE A 28 -3.69 3.89 6.57
C ILE A 28 -4.92 3.09 7.02
N GLU A 29 -5.27 3.17 8.32
CA GLU A 29 -6.44 2.48 8.86
C GLU A 29 -7.74 2.96 8.20
N ALA A 30 -7.93 4.28 8.07
CA ALA A 30 -9.13 4.84 7.45
C ALA A 30 -9.30 4.39 5.99
N ALA A 31 -8.20 4.38 5.23
CA ALA A 31 -8.22 3.97 3.84
C ALA A 31 -8.53 2.48 3.68
N ILE A 32 -7.98 1.62 4.54
CA ILE A 32 -8.28 0.18 4.50
C ILE A 32 -9.73 -0.09 4.90
N ARG A 33 -10.26 0.64 5.90
CA ARG A 33 -11.68 0.56 6.24
C ARG A 33 -12.54 0.95 5.04
N ALA A 34 -12.26 2.08 4.40
CA ALA A 34 -12.99 2.54 3.23
C ALA A 34 -12.88 1.57 2.04
N LEU A 35 -11.73 0.91 1.84
CA LEU A 35 -11.58 -0.15 0.84
C LEU A 35 -12.63 -1.24 1.09
N LEU A 36 -12.67 -1.76 2.31
CA LEU A 36 -13.50 -2.92 2.69
C LEU A 36 -14.99 -2.58 2.78
N THR A 37 -15.35 -1.34 3.13
CA THR A 37 -16.76 -0.94 3.32
C THR A 37 -17.38 -0.27 2.10
N ASP A 38 -16.61 0.50 1.34
CA ASP A 38 -17.15 1.40 0.32
C ASP A 38 -16.73 0.97 -1.09
N THR A 39 -15.47 0.55 -1.28
CA THR A 39 -14.92 0.20 -2.60
C THR A 39 -15.24 -1.24 -2.99
N VAL A 40 -15.01 -2.19 -2.07
CA VAL A 40 -15.32 -3.62 -2.26
C VAL A 40 -16.21 -4.17 -1.13
N PRO A 41 -17.43 -3.62 -0.96
CA PRO A 41 -18.33 -4.00 0.12
C PRO A 41 -18.69 -5.50 0.07
N GLY A 42 -18.86 -6.10 1.24
CA GLY A 42 -19.36 -7.47 1.40
C GLY A 42 -18.31 -8.58 1.22
N VAL A 43 -17.04 -8.20 0.98
CA VAL A 43 -15.93 -9.15 0.89
C VAL A 43 -15.42 -9.54 2.28
N ALA A 44 -15.17 -8.53 3.12
CA ALA A 44 -14.66 -8.69 4.48
C ALA A 44 -14.99 -7.47 5.33
N ASP A 45 -15.07 -7.68 6.64
CA ASP A 45 -15.08 -6.59 7.61
C ASP A 45 -13.65 -6.25 8.05
N TYR A 46 -13.43 -5.00 8.46
CA TYR A 46 -12.19 -4.62 9.13
C TYR A 46 -12.09 -5.33 10.50
N SER A 47 -11.34 -6.44 10.52
CA SER A 47 -11.17 -7.37 11.65
C SER A 47 -9.70 -7.77 11.85
N GLU A 48 -9.39 -8.69 12.77
CA GLU A 48 -7.99 -9.10 13.00
C GLU A 48 -7.37 -9.93 11.85
N VAL A 49 -8.17 -10.37 10.87
CA VAL A 49 -7.76 -11.37 9.87
C VAL A 49 -7.92 -10.92 8.41
N TRP A 50 -8.32 -9.67 8.14
CA TRP A 50 -8.57 -9.18 6.77
C TRP A 50 -7.35 -9.30 5.84
N TRP A 51 -6.15 -9.34 6.40
CA TRP A 51 -4.87 -9.39 5.69
C TRP A 51 -4.39 -10.82 5.41
N GLN A 52 -5.10 -11.85 5.86
CA GLN A 52 -4.72 -13.27 5.70
C GLN A 52 -5.55 -13.94 4.59
N PRO A 53 -4.99 -14.93 3.87
CA PRO A 53 -5.80 -15.80 3.03
C PRO A 53 -6.77 -16.62 3.90
N PRO A 54 -7.97 -16.96 3.40
CA PRO A 54 -8.47 -16.69 2.05
C PRO A 54 -9.08 -15.29 1.88
N ILE A 55 -9.16 -14.48 2.94
CA ILE A 55 -9.83 -13.17 2.90
C ILE A 55 -9.06 -12.21 2.00
N SER A 56 -7.74 -12.15 2.13
CA SER A 56 -6.90 -11.27 1.30
C SER A 56 -7.09 -11.53 -0.19
N THR A 57 -7.12 -12.81 -0.58
CA THR A 57 -7.29 -13.25 -1.96
C THR A 57 -8.65 -12.81 -2.51
N ARG A 58 -9.70 -12.88 -1.68
CA ARG A 58 -11.03 -12.38 -2.06
C ARG A 58 -11.07 -10.86 -2.22
N VAL A 59 -10.31 -10.12 -1.42
CA VAL A 59 -10.17 -8.66 -1.57
C VAL A 59 -9.43 -8.32 -2.86
N LEU A 60 -8.32 -9.01 -3.17
CA LEU A 60 -7.58 -8.84 -4.43
C LEU A 60 -8.51 -9.08 -5.63
N GLU A 61 -9.27 -10.17 -5.61
CA GLU A 61 -10.20 -10.50 -6.69
C GLU A 61 -11.33 -9.47 -6.83
N ALA A 62 -11.89 -9.00 -5.71
CA ALA A 62 -12.94 -7.98 -5.73
C ALA A 62 -12.43 -6.64 -6.24
N VAL A 63 -11.19 -6.25 -5.90
CA VAL A 63 -10.55 -5.03 -6.41
C VAL A 63 -10.34 -5.14 -7.92
N ARG A 64 -9.82 -6.29 -8.38
CA ARG A 64 -9.65 -6.56 -9.81
C ARG A 64 -10.97 -6.42 -10.57
N GLN A 65 -12.05 -6.99 -10.03
CA GLN A 65 -13.39 -6.89 -10.61
C GLN A 65 -13.97 -5.47 -10.56
N HIS A 66 -13.71 -4.72 -9.48
CA HIS A 66 -14.18 -3.35 -9.29
C HIS A 66 -13.62 -2.41 -10.37
N PHE A 67 -12.31 -2.44 -10.60
CA PHE A 67 -11.68 -1.59 -11.60
C PHE A 67 -11.77 -2.18 -13.01
N GLY A 68 -11.73 -3.50 -13.15
CA GLY A 68 -11.82 -4.21 -14.43
C GLY A 68 -10.56 -4.17 -15.29
N SER A 69 -9.75 -3.10 -15.21
CA SER A 69 -8.46 -3.01 -15.91
C SER A 69 -7.46 -2.10 -15.20
N TRP A 70 -6.20 -2.19 -15.60
CA TRP A 70 -5.14 -1.30 -15.11
C TRP A 70 -5.39 0.17 -15.47
N GLU A 71 -5.87 0.44 -16.70
CA GLU A 71 -6.17 1.79 -17.17
C GLU A 71 -7.27 2.44 -16.32
N ALA A 72 -8.29 1.66 -15.94
CA ALA A 72 -9.32 2.13 -15.02
C ALA A 72 -8.76 2.34 -13.61
N PHE A 73 -7.90 1.44 -13.13
CA PHE A 73 -7.25 1.57 -11.82
C PHE A 73 -6.45 2.87 -11.68
N VAL A 74 -5.70 3.27 -12.71
CA VAL A 74 -4.88 4.50 -12.69
C VAL A 74 -5.61 5.75 -13.18
N ALA A 75 -6.89 5.66 -13.49
CA ALA A 75 -7.68 6.81 -13.95
C ALA A 75 -7.82 7.85 -12.81
N PRO A 76 -7.71 9.16 -13.09
CA PRO A 76 -7.77 10.20 -12.06
C PRO A 76 -9.04 10.16 -11.20
N GLU A 77 -10.19 9.83 -11.79
CA GLU A 77 -11.48 9.67 -11.10
C GLU A 77 -11.48 8.54 -10.07
N ASN A 78 -10.57 7.57 -10.21
CA ASN A 78 -10.45 6.38 -9.38
C ASN A 78 -9.32 6.49 -8.37
N PHE A 79 -8.58 7.61 -8.34
CA PHE A 79 -7.40 7.80 -7.50
C PHE A 79 -7.66 7.45 -6.02
N THR A 80 -8.78 7.89 -5.45
CA THR A 80 -9.10 7.61 -4.05
C THR A 80 -9.23 6.10 -3.78
N ALA A 81 -9.94 5.37 -4.64
CA ALA A 81 -10.14 3.93 -4.48
C ALA A 81 -8.83 3.16 -4.75
N ALA A 82 -8.04 3.61 -5.72
CA ALA A 82 -6.71 3.05 -5.99
C ALA A 82 -5.76 3.26 -4.80
N ASP A 83 -5.74 4.46 -4.21
CA ASP A 83 -4.91 4.78 -3.04
C ASP A 83 -5.26 3.90 -1.83
N GLN A 84 -6.55 3.67 -1.58
CA GLN A 84 -7.02 2.73 -0.56
C GLN A 84 -6.45 1.32 -0.78
N PHE A 85 -6.43 0.86 -2.04
CA PHE A 85 -5.89 -0.45 -2.38
C PHE A 85 -4.36 -0.53 -2.23
N ILE A 86 -3.62 0.51 -2.64
CA ILE A 86 -2.16 0.57 -2.45
C ILE A 86 -1.80 0.48 -0.97
N ARG A 87 -2.51 1.20 -0.11
CA ARG A 87 -2.31 1.14 1.36
C ARG A 87 -2.62 -0.23 1.92
N TYR A 88 -3.71 -0.84 1.45
CA TYR A 88 -4.07 -2.21 1.80
C TYR A 88 -2.96 -3.21 1.43
N LEU A 89 -2.44 -3.17 0.21
CA LEU A 89 -1.36 -4.07 -0.23
C LEU A 89 -0.14 -3.96 0.68
N GLY A 90 0.31 -2.75 0.96
CA GLY A 90 1.50 -2.55 1.81
C GLY A 90 1.28 -3.06 3.23
N GLU A 91 0.11 -2.83 3.83
CA GLU A 91 -0.21 -3.37 5.15
C GLU A 91 -0.35 -4.90 5.15
N VAL A 92 -0.87 -5.52 4.08
CA VAL A 92 -0.85 -6.98 3.95
C VAL A 92 0.59 -7.50 3.96
N VAL A 93 1.48 -6.88 3.18
CA VAL A 93 2.89 -7.29 3.13
C VAL A 93 3.57 -7.10 4.48
N ILE A 94 3.46 -5.92 5.10
CA ILE A 94 4.06 -5.62 6.42
C ILE A 94 3.58 -6.60 7.49
N ARG A 95 2.27 -6.89 7.54
CA ARG A 95 1.72 -7.83 8.54
C ARG A 95 2.20 -9.26 8.35
N ARG A 96 2.46 -9.68 7.11
CA ARG A 96 2.99 -11.02 6.80
C ARG A 96 4.51 -11.11 6.89
N ARG A 97 5.19 -9.98 6.85
CA ARG A 97 6.65 -9.86 6.89
C ARG A 97 7.06 -8.98 8.08
N PRO A 98 7.01 -9.52 9.31
CA PRO A 98 7.46 -8.77 10.48
C PRO A 98 8.87 -8.22 10.28
N GLY A 99 9.03 -6.91 10.44
CA GLY A 99 10.28 -6.20 10.20
C GLY A 99 10.32 -5.41 8.89
N MET A 100 9.35 -5.59 7.99
CA MET A 100 9.17 -4.66 6.88
C MET A 100 8.48 -3.38 7.33
N THR A 101 8.84 -2.26 6.70
CA THR A 101 8.26 -0.94 6.96
C THR A 101 7.98 -0.19 5.66
N TRP A 102 7.08 0.79 5.73
CA TRP A 102 6.83 1.73 4.65
C TRP A 102 8.09 2.52 4.27
N THR A 103 8.33 2.67 2.97
CA THR A 103 9.38 3.49 2.37
C THR A 103 8.90 4.07 1.04
N THR A 104 9.71 4.90 0.40
CA THR A 104 9.52 5.31 -0.99
C THR A 104 10.57 4.66 -1.89
N ALA A 105 10.14 4.01 -2.96
CA ALA A 105 11.05 3.47 -3.96
C ALA A 105 11.65 4.59 -4.84
N ASP A 106 12.87 4.38 -5.35
CA ASP A 106 13.47 5.21 -6.40
C ASP A 106 13.04 4.74 -7.79
N THR A 107 11.75 4.95 -8.11
CA THR A 107 11.18 4.61 -9.42
C THR A 107 10.64 5.84 -10.14
N ARG A 108 10.76 5.82 -11.47
CA ARG A 108 10.15 6.82 -12.36
C ARG A 108 8.72 6.45 -12.77
N TYR A 109 8.33 5.19 -12.61
CA TYR A 109 6.99 4.72 -12.93
C TYR A 109 6.05 5.02 -11.77
N ARG A 110 5.31 6.13 -11.88
CA ARG A 110 4.41 6.59 -10.82
C ARG A 110 3.10 7.13 -11.41
N PRO A 111 2.25 6.24 -11.96
CA PRO A 111 0.99 6.66 -12.60
C PRO A 111 -0.01 7.27 -11.60
N LEU A 112 0.06 6.89 -10.32
CA LEU A 112 -0.82 7.41 -9.27
C LEU A 112 -0.22 8.60 -8.50
N TYR A 113 1.08 8.56 -8.21
CA TYR A 113 1.72 9.47 -7.25
C TYR A 113 2.73 10.40 -7.93
N LYS A 114 2.62 11.70 -7.74
CA LYS A 114 3.55 12.67 -8.37
C LYS A 114 4.89 12.73 -7.65
N ASP A 115 4.84 12.68 -6.32
CA ASP A 115 5.97 13.08 -5.49
C ASP A 115 6.70 11.91 -4.85
N PHE A 116 6.06 10.77 -4.58
CA PHE A 116 6.68 9.58 -4.00
C PHE A 116 6.20 8.31 -4.70
N ALA A 117 6.81 7.17 -4.37
CA ALA A 117 6.40 5.85 -4.89
C ALA A 117 6.24 4.89 -3.70
N PRO A 118 5.01 4.60 -3.26
CA PRO A 118 4.79 3.75 -2.09
C PRO A 118 5.44 2.38 -2.26
N ALA A 119 6.30 2.04 -1.31
CA ALA A 119 6.96 0.77 -1.25
C ALA A 119 7.07 0.28 0.19
N VAL A 120 7.43 -0.99 0.35
CA VAL A 120 7.77 -1.57 1.64
C VAL A 120 9.10 -2.30 1.54
N HIS A 121 9.91 -2.28 2.59
CA HIS A 121 11.22 -2.92 2.57
C HIS A 121 11.60 -3.51 3.92
N PHE A 122 12.57 -4.42 3.94
CA PHE A 122 13.38 -4.64 5.13
C PHE A 122 14.49 -3.59 5.19
N ALA A 123 15.02 -3.28 6.38
CA ALA A 123 16.09 -2.30 6.56
C ALA A 123 17.30 -2.52 5.62
N ASP A 124 17.65 -3.77 5.32
CA ASP A 124 18.74 -4.17 4.41
C ASP A 124 18.23 -4.90 3.14
N GLY A 125 16.94 -4.82 2.86
CA GLY A 125 16.28 -5.54 1.76
C GLY A 125 16.00 -4.66 0.54
N PRO A 126 15.58 -5.26 -0.59
CA PRO A 126 15.05 -4.50 -1.71
C PRO A 126 13.72 -3.82 -1.35
N ASP A 127 13.41 -2.74 -2.06
CA ASP A 127 12.09 -2.10 -2.00
C ASP A 127 11.08 -2.90 -2.83
N GLU A 128 9.92 -3.18 -2.25
CA GLU A 128 8.77 -3.76 -2.93
C GLU A 128 7.82 -2.65 -3.35
N ASP A 129 7.83 -2.27 -4.63
CA ASP A 129 6.97 -1.24 -5.21
C ASP A 129 5.51 -1.73 -5.29
N LEU A 130 4.63 -1.09 -4.53
CA LEU A 130 3.24 -1.51 -4.41
C LEU A 130 2.40 -1.15 -5.64
N VAL A 131 2.79 -0.13 -6.41
CA VAL A 131 2.10 0.22 -7.65
C VAL A 131 2.40 -0.83 -8.72
N SER A 132 3.65 -1.29 -8.78
CA SER A 132 4.06 -2.40 -9.65
C SER A 132 3.37 -3.71 -9.24
N MET A 133 3.27 -4.00 -7.93
CA MET A 133 2.53 -5.16 -7.43
C MET A 133 1.02 -5.08 -7.74
N ALA A 134 0.41 -3.89 -7.64
CA ALA A 134 -0.97 -3.68 -8.06
C ALA A 134 -1.14 -3.89 -9.57
N GLU A 135 -0.19 -3.45 -10.39
CA GLU A 135 -0.22 -3.66 -11.84
C GLU A 135 -0.20 -5.16 -12.20
N SER A 136 0.63 -5.97 -11.51
CA SER A 136 0.66 -7.42 -11.67
C SER A 136 -0.71 -8.08 -11.51
N LEU A 137 -1.55 -7.60 -10.58
CA LEU A 137 -2.93 -8.11 -10.39
C LEU A 137 -3.77 -7.99 -11.67
N PHE A 138 -3.60 -6.89 -12.41
CA PHE A 138 -4.36 -6.63 -13.63
C PHE A 138 -3.72 -7.28 -14.87
N ILE A 139 -2.39 -7.34 -14.95
CA ILE A 139 -1.69 -7.98 -16.07
C ILE A 139 -1.90 -9.50 -16.05
N THR A 140 -1.78 -10.11 -14.87
CA THR A 140 -1.88 -11.57 -14.73
C THR A 140 -3.33 -12.04 -14.59
N GLU A 141 -4.24 -11.09 -14.34
CA GLU A 141 -5.65 -11.31 -14.03
C GLU A 141 -5.88 -12.35 -12.91
N SER A 142 -4.93 -12.44 -11.96
CA SER A 142 -4.87 -13.53 -10.98
C SER A 142 -4.58 -13.01 -9.57
N ALA A 143 -5.61 -13.04 -8.73
CA ALA A 143 -5.47 -12.80 -7.30
C ALA A 143 -4.47 -13.77 -6.65
N GLU A 144 -4.41 -15.03 -7.10
CA GLU A 144 -3.47 -16.02 -6.58
C GLU A 144 -2.01 -15.69 -6.94
N THR A 145 -1.77 -15.10 -8.10
CA THR A 145 -0.42 -14.68 -8.51
C THR A 145 0.05 -13.51 -7.66
N THR A 146 -0.79 -12.49 -7.45
CA THR A 146 -0.47 -11.38 -6.55
C THR A 146 -0.32 -11.85 -5.09
N GLU A 147 -1.13 -12.82 -4.66
CA GLU A 147 -0.98 -13.46 -3.34
C GLU A 147 0.39 -14.14 -3.21
N TYR A 148 0.84 -14.83 -4.26
CA TYR A 148 2.17 -15.43 -4.32
C TYR A 148 3.29 -14.37 -4.27
N GLU A 149 3.13 -13.25 -4.97
CA GLU A 149 4.09 -12.12 -4.94
C GLU A 149 4.21 -11.52 -3.53
N ILE A 150 3.08 -11.26 -2.86
CA ILE A 150 3.04 -10.87 -1.43
C ILE A 150 3.78 -11.91 -0.57
N ASP A 151 3.62 -13.20 -0.89
CA ASP A 151 4.29 -14.28 -0.20
C ASP A 151 5.80 -14.42 -0.55
N GLN A 152 6.28 -13.76 -1.60
CA GLN A 152 7.72 -13.68 -1.92
C GLN A 152 8.37 -12.36 -1.49
N ALA A 153 7.58 -11.33 -1.18
CA ALA A 153 8.08 -10.00 -0.78
C ALA A 153 9.22 -10.08 0.27
N GLY A 154 10.32 -9.39 -0.02
CA GLY A 154 11.50 -9.29 0.82
C GLY A 154 12.39 -10.54 0.84
N LYS A 155 12.11 -11.57 0.03
CA LYS A 155 13.01 -12.71 -0.16
C LYS A 155 14.02 -12.44 -1.28
N PRO A 156 15.26 -12.94 -1.17
CA PRO A 156 16.20 -12.89 -2.29
C PRO A 156 15.64 -13.65 -3.49
N CYS A 157 15.75 -13.07 -4.69
CA CYS A 157 15.43 -13.70 -5.97
C CYS A 157 16.33 -14.91 -6.28
#